data_AF-A0A4Y9R1T6-F1
#
_entry.id   AF-A0A4Y9R1T6-F1
#
_cell.length_a   1.000
_cell.length_b   1.000
_cell.length_c   1.000
_cell.angle_alpha   90.00
_cell.angle_beta   90.00
_cell.angle_gamma   90.00
#
_symmetry.space_group_name_H-M   'P 1'
#
loop_
_entity.id
_entity.type
_entity.pdbx_description
1 polymer ?
#
loop_
_entity_poly.entity_id
_entity_poly.type
_entity_poly.pdbx_seq_one_letter_code
_entity_poly.pdbx_strand_id
1 'polypeptide(L)'
;MYRHTAAIVAVIGTAAAAFLAGCSSSSYSPILVSSSAPSSSSASRHAAPSSSGAWSVDSYKRDVAERISQVNAAKVYPGRPQALLRSVIVVKYVIDAHGNLVRSDIVRSNRDRENEATALASLRNSQPFPKPASHLLSHGRLEVSETWLFNNDGRFQLRTIAQPQMDS
;
A
#
# COMPACT_ATOMS: atom_id res chain seq x y z
N MET A 1 8.45 13.30 43.43
CA MET A 1 9.47 14.27 43.88
C MET A 1 10.66 13.51 44.43
N TYR A 2 11.74 13.33 43.66
CA TYR A 2 13.07 12.95 44.16
C TYR A 2 14.16 13.42 43.16
N ARG A 3 14.71 14.60 43.49
CA ARG A 3 16.09 15.13 43.41
C ARG A 3 16.99 14.85 42.19
N HIS A 4 17.54 15.96 41.70
CA HIS A 4 18.60 16.12 40.70
C HIS A 4 19.97 15.54 41.09
N THR A 5 20.72 15.08 40.10
CA THR A 5 22.19 15.17 40.05
C THR A 5 22.66 15.33 38.61
N ALA A 6 23.33 16.44 38.34
CA ALA A 6 24.01 16.75 37.10
C ALA A 6 25.43 16.18 37.12
N ALA A 7 25.96 15.79 35.96
CA ALA A 7 27.40 15.76 35.72
C ALA A 7 27.67 16.10 34.25
N ILE A 8 28.35 17.23 34.09
CA ILE A 8 28.85 17.81 32.85
C ILE A 8 30.14 17.10 32.48
N VAL A 9 30.30 16.67 31.22
CA VAL A 9 31.62 16.58 30.58
C VAL A 9 31.50 17.16 29.18
N ALA A 10 32.04 18.37 29.04
CA ALA A 10 32.32 18.99 27.76
C ALA A 10 33.67 18.49 27.25
N VAL A 11 33.76 18.11 25.97
CA VAL A 11 35.04 18.12 25.25
C VAL A 11 34.83 18.81 23.91
N ILE A 12 35.51 19.94 23.82
CA ILE A 12 35.65 20.82 22.66
C ILE A 12 36.65 20.16 21.70
N GLY A 13 36.34 20.14 20.41
CA GLY A 13 37.24 19.67 19.37
C GLY A 13 37.03 20.45 18.06
N THR A 14 37.65 21.62 17.98
CA THR A 14 37.76 22.47 16.79
C THR A 14 38.95 22.01 15.94
N ALA A 15 38.79 21.86 14.63
CA ALA A 15 39.83 22.20 13.63
C ALA A 15 39.28 22.13 12.20
N ALA A 16 39.40 23.24 11.49
CA ALA A 16 39.15 23.40 10.06
C ALA A 16 40.42 23.07 9.26
N ALA A 17 40.28 22.57 8.02
CA ALA A 17 41.21 22.86 6.93
C ALA A 17 40.57 22.48 5.58
N ALA A 18 40.46 23.48 4.70
CA ALA A 18 40.16 23.32 3.29
C ALA A 18 41.41 22.82 2.55
N PHE A 19 41.25 21.84 1.66
CA PHE A 19 42.26 21.51 0.66
C PHE A 19 41.63 21.39 -0.74
N LEU A 20 41.95 22.42 -1.52
CA LEU A 20 42.20 22.54 -2.95
C LEU A 20 41.90 21.34 -3.86
N ALA A 21 41.21 21.67 -4.95
CA ALA A 21 41.04 20.88 -6.15
C ALA A 21 42.37 20.33 -6.71
N GLY A 22 42.38 19.04 -7.02
CA GLY A 22 43.42 18.38 -7.82
C GLY A 22 42.76 17.65 -9.00
N CYS A 23 42.86 18.24 -10.18
CA CYS A 23 42.56 17.55 -11.43
C CYS A 23 43.73 16.63 -11.78
N SER A 24 43.52 15.32 -11.76
CA SER A 24 44.42 14.38 -12.44
C SER A 24 43.63 13.63 -13.50
N SER A 25 43.86 14.03 -14.74
CA SER A 25 43.39 13.37 -15.96
C SER A 25 44.11 12.03 -16.07
N SER A 26 43.40 10.93 -15.82
CA SER A 26 43.86 9.61 -16.22
C SER A 26 42.94 9.10 -17.32
N SER A 27 43.45 9.17 -18.55
CA SER A 27 42.83 8.58 -19.73
C SER A 27 42.93 7.06 -19.59
N TYR A 28 41.89 6.44 -19.06
CA TYR A 28 41.68 5.00 -19.20
C TYR A 28 40.37 4.81 -19.94
N SER A 29 40.45 4.38 -21.19
CA SER A 29 39.31 3.90 -21.96
C SER A 29 39.11 2.42 -21.65
N PRO A 30 38.12 2.04 -20.82
CA PRO A 30 37.55 0.72 -20.91
C PRO A 30 36.55 0.72 -22.07
N ILE A 31 36.82 -0.18 -23.00
CA ILE A 31 35.93 -0.74 -24.02
C ILE A 31 34.46 -0.49 -23.69
N LEU A 32 33.78 0.28 -24.56
CA LEU A 32 32.33 0.42 -24.55
C LEU A 32 31.73 -0.94 -24.92
N VAL A 33 31.56 -1.82 -23.94
CA VAL A 33 30.50 -2.81 -24.01
C VAL A 33 29.20 -2.01 -23.91
N SER A 34 28.57 -1.79 -25.06
CA SER A 34 27.16 -1.39 -25.15
C SER A 34 26.33 -2.51 -24.54
N SER A 35 26.33 -2.60 -23.22
CA SER A 35 25.34 -3.33 -22.46
C SER A 35 24.06 -2.51 -22.58
N SER A 36 23.30 -2.72 -23.66
CA SER A 36 21.91 -2.31 -23.71
C SER A 36 21.19 -3.10 -22.61
N ALA A 37 21.24 -2.59 -21.39
CA ALA A 37 20.37 -3.06 -20.34
C ALA A 37 18.94 -2.88 -20.87
N PRO A 38 18.13 -3.94 -20.98
CA PRO A 38 16.71 -3.74 -21.20
C PRO A 38 16.19 -3.03 -19.96
N SER A 39 15.98 -1.72 -20.07
CA SER A 39 15.19 -0.92 -19.14
C SER A 39 13.72 -1.32 -19.24
N SER A 40 13.43 -2.60 -18.96
CA SER A 40 12.08 -3.13 -18.87
C SER A 40 11.68 -3.19 -17.40
N SER A 41 11.85 -2.08 -16.69
CA SER A 41 11.04 -1.79 -15.52
C SER A 41 9.75 -1.15 -16.00
N SER A 42 8.93 -1.94 -16.69
CA SER A 42 7.51 -1.66 -16.92
C SER A 42 6.81 -1.76 -15.56
N ALA A 43 7.05 -0.77 -14.70
CA ALA A 43 6.12 -0.43 -13.63
C ALA A 43 4.84 0.00 -14.36
N SER A 44 3.91 -0.95 -14.50
CA SER A 44 2.55 -0.70 -14.96
C SER A 44 1.95 0.36 -14.06
N ARG A 45 2.05 1.61 -14.48
CA ARG A 45 1.34 2.74 -13.89
C ARG A 45 -0.13 2.45 -14.14
N HIS A 46 -0.79 1.80 -13.19
CA HIS A 46 -2.22 1.58 -13.22
C HIS A 46 -2.88 2.95 -13.39
N ALA A 47 -3.46 3.18 -14.58
CA ALA A 47 -4.12 4.45 -14.89
C ALA A 47 -5.13 4.78 -13.78
N ALA A 48 -5.25 6.06 -13.42
CA ALA A 48 -6.25 6.49 -12.46
C ALA A 48 -7.64 6.12 -13.00
N PRO A 49 -8.51 5.50 -12.19
CA PRO A 49 -9.83 5.09 -12.62
C PRO A 49 -10.72 6.32 -12.87
N SER A 50 -11.65 6.17 -13.81
CA SER A 50 -12.74 7.12 -14.06
C SER A 50 -13.81 7.05 -12.96
N SER A 51 -14.92 7.77 -13.13
CA SER A 51 -16.09 7.61 -12.27
C SER A 51 -16.62 6.17 -12.30
N SER A 52 -17.12 5.70 -11.16
CA SER A 52 -17.82 4.42 -11.04
C SER A 52 -19.22 4.52 -11.67
N GLY A 53 -19.64 3.43 -12.34
CA GLY A 53 -21.01 3.26 -12.83
C GLY A 53 -21.95 2.60 -11.80
N ALA A 54 -21.52 2.44 -10.56
CA ALA A 54 -22.26 1.76 -9.52
C ALA A 54 -23.54 2.51 -9.11
N TRP A 55 -24.62 1.75 -8.97
CA TRP A 55 -25.93 2.27 -8.55
C TRP A 55 -26.23 2.01 -7.07
N SER A 56 -25.44 1.16 -6.41
CA SER A 56 -25.58 0.76 -5.01
C SER A 56 -24.23 0.75 -4.30
N VAL A 57 -24.26 0.77 -2.96
CA VAL A 57 -23.03 0.66 -2.15
C VAL A 57 -22.31 -0.66 -2.43
N ASP A 58 -23.02 -1.78 -2.56
CA ASP A 58 -22.41 -3.09 -2.87
C ASP A 58 -21.76 -3.16 -4.25
N SER A 59 -22.36 -2.54 -5.27
CA SER A 59 -21.72 -2.46 -6.60
C SER A 59 -20.49 -1.56 -6.56
N TYR A 60 -20.52 -0.44 -5.83
CA TYR A 60 -19.35 0.41 -5.66
C TYR A 60 -18.23 -0.29 -4.89
N LYS A 61 -18.57 -1.08 -3.87
CA LYS A 61 -17.61 -1.93 -3.16
C LYS A 61 -16.87 -2.89 -4.08
N ARG A 62 -17.58 -3.46 -5.07
CA ARG A 62 -16.97 -4.33 -6.08
C ARG A 62 -15.94 -3.58 -6.92
N ASP A 63 -16.27 -2.39 -7.41
CA ASP A 63 -15.34 -1.54 -8.17
C ASP A 63 -14.07 -1.20 -7.35
N VAL A 64 -14.24 -0.90 -6.06
CA VAL A 64 -13.11 -0.65 -5.15
C VAL A 64 -12.27 -1.90 -4.94
N ALA A 65 -12.89 -3.06 -4.75
CA ALA A 65 -12.18 -4.32 -4.55
C ALA A 65 -11.40 -4.74 -5.81
N GLU A 66 -11.96 -4.53 -7.00
CA GLU A 66 -11.28 -4.75 -8.27
C GLU A 66 -10.07 -3.84 -8.42
N ARG A 67 -10.22 -2.54 -8.12
CA ARG A 67 -9.11 -1.58 -8.12
C ARG A 67 -7.98 -2.02 -7.18
N ILE A 68 -8.31 -2.41 -5.95
CA ILE A 68 -7.31 -2.86 -4.97
C ILE A 68 -6.58 -4.08 -5.50
N SER A 69 -7.30 -5.04 -6.08
CA SER A 69 -6.72 -6.28 -6.58
C SER A 69 -5.83 -6.07 -7.80
N GLN A 70 -6.23 -5.19 -8.72
CA GLN A 70 -5.43 -4.81 -9.88
C GLN A 70 -4.11 -4.16 -9.45
N VAL A 71 -4.19 -3.10 -8.64
CA VAL A 71 -2.99 -2.35 -8.19
C VAL A 71 -2.04 -3.22 -7.36
N ASN A 72 -2.56 -4.21 -6.63
CA ASN A 72 -1.79 -5.09 -5.77
C ASN A 72 -1.67 -6.52 -6.32
N ALA A 73 -1.74 -6.71 -7.65
CA ALA A 73 -1.83 -8.04 -8.27
C ALA A 73 -0.77 -9.06 -7.77
N ALA A 74 0.47 -8.60 -7.51
CA ALA A 74 1.53 -9.46 -6.98
C ALA A 74 1.26 -10.04 -5.57
N LYS A 75 0.38 -9.40 -4.80
CA LYS A 75 -0.03 -9.81 -3.45
C LYS A 75 -1.40 -10.50 -3.43
N VAL A 76 -2.09 -10.56 -4.56
CA VAL A 76 -3.40 -11.21 -4.67
C VAL A 76 -3.20 -12.69 -4.93
N TYR A 77 -3.96 -13.53 -4.22
CA TYR A 77 -4.00 -14.95 -4.48
C TYR A 77 -4.96 -15.26 -5.65
N PRO A 78 -4.51 -15.93 -6.72
CA PRO A 78 -5.29 -16.08 -7.96
C PRO A 78 -6.36 -17.19 -7.92
N GLY A 79 -6.35 -18.05 -6.90
CA GLY A 79 -7.28 -19.18 -6.76
C GLY A 79 -8.32 -18.96 -5.66
N ARG A 80 -9.01 -20.04 -5.26
CA ARG A 80 -9.95 -20.01 -4.12
C ARG A 80 -9.21 -19.79 -2.81
N PRO A 81 -9.78 -19.03 -1.85
CA PRO A 81 -9.21 -18.94 -0.50
C PRO A 81 -9.03 -20.34 0.10
N GLN A 82 -7.87 -20.60 0.71
CA GLN A 82 -7.59 -21.90 1.33
C GLN A 82 -8.52 -22.18 2.52
N ALA A 83 -8.69 -23.45 2.89
CA ALA A 83 -9.22 -23.79 4.21
C ALA A 83 -8.28 -23.24 5.31
N LEU A 84 -8.83 -22.83 6.45
CA LEU A 84 -8.07 -22.28 7.59
C LEU A 84 -7.15 -21.11 7.16
N LEU A 85 -7.75 -19.96 6.89
CA LEU A 85 -7.01 -18.73 6.56
C LEU A 85 -6.05 -18.35 7.70
N ARG A 86 -4.87 -17.83 7.35
CA ARG A 86 -3.89 -17.33 8.31
C ARG A 86 -4.41 -16.10 9.05
N SER A 87 -5.06 -15.20 8.33
CA SER A 87 -5.63 -13.99 8.90
C SER A 87 -6.86 -13.54 8.12
N VAL A 88 -7.86 -13.04 8.85
CA VAL A 88 -9.05 -12.39 8.29
C VAL A 88 -9.11 -11.00 8.90
N ILE A 89 -8.96 -9.99 8.05
CA ILE A 89 -8.84 -8.60 8.49
C ILE A 89 -9.98 -7.81 7.88
N VAL A 90 -10.78 -7.16 8.73
CA VAL A 90 -11.86 -6.28 8.29
C VAL A 90 -11.42 -4.84 8.48
N VAL A 91 -11.38 -4.09 7.39
CA VAL A 91 -11.03 -2.67 7.40
C VAL A 91 -12.28 -1.88 7.04
N LYS A 92 -12.60 -0.91 7.89
CA LYS A 92 -13.61 0.11 7.62
C LYS A 92 -12.90 1.37 7.13
N TYR A 93 -13.37 1.97 6.05
CA TYR A 93 -12.73 3.13 5.46
C TYR A 93 -13.74 4.09 4.84
N VAL A 94 -13.30 5.33 4.63
CA VAL A 94 -14.13 6.38 4.05
C VAL A 94 -13.49 6.90 2.78
N ILE A 95 -14.29 6.98 1.71
CA ILE A 95 -13.91 7.56 0.43
C ILE A 95 -14.67 8.87 0.22
N ASP A 96 -13.98 9.92 -0.27
CA ASP A 96 -14.61 11.18 -0.64
C ASP A 96 -15.21 11.14 -2.07
N ALA A 97 -15.92 12.21 -2.45
CA ALA A 97 -16.50 12.36 -3.79
C ALA A 97 -15.48 12.27 -4.95
N HIS A 98 -14.19 12.46 -4.68
CA HIS A 98 -13.11 12.42 -5.68
C HIS A 98 -12.42 11.06 -5.75
N GLY A 99 -12.84 10.07 -4.95
CA GLY A 99 -12.22 8.76 -4.89
C GLY A 99 -10.99 8.70 -3.98
N ASN A 100 -10.77 9.69 -3.11
CA ASN A 100 -9.65 9.67 -2.17
C ASN A 100 -10.05 8.96 -0.87
N LEU A 101 -9.12 8.19 -0.31
CA LEU A 101 -9.23 7.66 1.03
C LEU A 101 -9.11 8.81 2.04
N VAL A 102 -10.13 8.98 2.87
CA VAL A 102 -10.17 9.99 3.92
C VAL A 102 -9.66 9.43 5.25
N ARG A 103 -10.06 8.20 5.58
CA ARG A 103 -9.62 7.46 6.78
C ARG A 103 -9.79 5.96 6.58
N SER A 104 -9.10 5.17 7.39
CA SER A 104 -9.22 3.73 7.44
C SER A 104 -8.88 3.20 8.83
N ASP A 105 -9.68 2.26 9.32
CA ASP A 105 -9.55 1.67 10.65
C ASP A 105 -9.75 0.14 10.56
N ILE A 106 -8.90 -0.62 11.24
CA ILE A 106 -9.09 -2.07 11.39
C ILE A 106 -10.16 -2.30 12.45
N VAL A 107 -11.26 -2.96 12.07
CA VAL A 107 -12.37 -3.24 12.99
C VAL A 107 -12.38 -4.69 13.48
N ARG A 108 -11.75 -5.62 12.75
CA ARG A 108 -11.50 -7.00 13.18
C ARG A 108 -10.19 -7.51 12.62
N SER A 109 -9.47 -8.29 13.42
CA SER A 109 -8.21 -8.95 13.07
C SER A 109 -7.82 -9.95 14.16
N ASN A 110 -6.93 -10.88 13.84
CA ASN A 110 -6.25 -11.75 14.81
C ASN A 110 -4.92 -11.15 15.35
N ARG A 111 -4.64 -9.88 15.06
CA ARG A 111 -3.42 -9.13 15.46
C ARG A 111 -2.13 -9.61 14.80
N ASP A 112 -2.22 -10.24 13.62
CA ASP A 112 -1.07 -10.47 12.75
C ASP A 112 -0.61 -9.14 12.14
N ARG A 113 0.41 -8.52 12.74
CA ARG A 113 0.87 -7.17 12.38
C ARG A 113 1.33 -7.06 10.92
N GLU A 114 1.90 -8.12 10.37
CA GLU A 114 2.37 -8.15 8.97
C GLU A 114 1.19 -8.07 8.01
N ASN A 115 0.16 -8.87 8.27
CA ASN A 115 -1.05 -8.90 7.45
C ASN A 115 -1.91 -7.63 7.65
N GLU A 116 -1.97 -7.08 8.87
CA GLU A 116 -2.62 -5.78 9.14
C GLU A 116 -1.96 -4.64 8.37
N ALA A 117 -0.63 -4.57 8.41
CA ALA A 117 0.14 -3.59 7.65
C ALA A 117 -0.08 -3.77 6.14
N THR A 118 -0.11 -5.01 5.66
CA THR A 118 -0.34 -5.33 4.25
C THR A 118 -1.74 -4.94 3.79
N ALA A 119 -2.78 -5.21 4.59
CA ALA A 119 -4.16 -4.80 4.28
C ALA A 119 -4.26 -3.28 4.15
N LEU A 120 -3.80 -2.53 5.16
CA LEU A 120 -3.85 -1.07 5.15
C LEU A 120 -2.98 -0.46 4.04
N ALA A 121 -1.79 -1.02 3.77
CA ALA A 121 -0.94 -0.56 2.68
C ALA A 121 -1.57 -0.83 1.32
N SER A 122 -2.17 -2.01 1.10
CA SER A 122 -2.85 -2.33 -0.15
C SER A 122 -4.03 -1.39 -0.41
N LEU A 123 -4.79 -1.02 0.62
CA LEU A 123 -5.86 -0.02 0.52
C LEU A 123 -5.31 1.36 0.13
N ARG A 124 -4.31 1.87 0.86
CA ARG A 124 -3.71 3.19 0.58
C ARG A 124 -3.08 3.29 -0.81
N ASN A 125 -2.34 2.27 -1.22
CA ASN A 125 -1.64 2.26 -2.51
C ASN A 125 -2.59 2.20 -3.71
N SER A 126 -3.85 1.84 -3.49
CA SER A 126 -4.85 1.69 -4.55
C SER A 126 -5.53 3.01 -4.94
N GLN A 127 -5.25 4.08 -4.18
CA GLN A 127 -5.75 5.42 -4.50
C GLN A 127 -5.22 5.93 -5.84
N PRO A 128 -5.98 6.78 -6.55
CA PRO A 128 -7.39 7.09 -6.26
C PRO A 128 -8.31 5.92 -6.64
N PHE A 129 -9.44 5.81 -5.94
CA PHE A 129 -10.53 4.89 -6.27
C PHE A 129 -11.44 5.48 -7.35
N PRO A 130 -12.24 4.66 -8.06
CA PRO A 130 -13.27 5.18 -8.96
C PRO A 130 -14.16 6.18 -8.22
N LYS A 131 -14.52 7.30 -8.84
CA LYS A 131 -15.34 8.32 -8.14
C LYS A 131 -16.73 7.76 -7.85
N PRO A 132 -17.22 7.78 -6.60
CA PRO A 132 -18.55 7.29 -6.26
C PRO A 132 -19.63 8.19 -6.88
N ALA A 133 -20.76 7.60 -7.26
CA ALA A 133 -21.92 8.37 -7.68
C ALA A 133 -22.45 9.24 -6.52
N SER A 134 -22.89 10.45 -6.83
CA SER A 134 -23.28 11.45 -5.82
C SER A 134 -24.40 10.98 -4.90
N HIS A 135 -25.33 10.15 -5.39
CA HIS A 135 -26.44 9.60 -4.60
C HIS A 135 -26.00 8.55 -3.57
N LEU A 136 -24.78 7.99 -3.69
CA LEU A 136 -24.20 7.09 -2.70
C LEU A 136 -23.52 7.85 -1.55
N LEU A 137 -23.28 9.15 -1.72
CA LEU A 137 -22.55 9.95 -0.74
C LEU A 137 -23.48 10.47 0.35
N SER A 138 -23.01 10.39 1.59
CA SER A 138 -23.57 11.13 2.74
C SER A 138 -22.56 12.20 3.16
N HIS A 139 -22.97 13.47 3.11
CA HIS A 139 -22.09 14.62 3.37
C HIS A 139 -20.78 14.59 2.55
N GLY A 140 -20.88 14.19 1.28
CA GLY A 140 -19.74 14.12 0.35
C GLY A 140 -18.78 12.95 0.59
N ARG A 141 -19.17 11.97 1.41
CA ARG A 141 -18.35 10.81 1.80
C ARG A 141 -19.15 9.52 1.72
N LEU A 142 -18.46 8.41 1.50
CA LEU A 142 -19.02 7.07 1.55
C LEU A 142 -18.17 6.21 2.48
N GLU A 143 -18.79 5.68 3.54
CA GLU A 143 -18.17 4.70 4.44
C GLU A 143 -18.39 3.29 3.92
N VAL A 144 -17.31 2.50 3.88
CA VAL A 144 -17.27 1.15 3.34
C VAL A 144 -16.57 0.22 4.33
N SER A 145 -16.93 -1.06 4.31
CA SER A 145 -16.22 -2.12 5.02
C SER A 145 -15.89 -3.27 4.07
N GLU A 146 -14.63 -3.68 4.05
CA GLU A 146 -14.10 -4.78 3.23
C GLU A 146 -13.29 -5.76 4.07
N THR A 147 -13.20 -7.01 3.64
CA THR A 147 -12.46 -8.07 4.32
C THR A 147 -11.33 -8.62 3.46
N TRP A 148 -10.12 -8.58 3.98
CA TRP A 148 -8.94 -9.24 3.42
C TRP A 148 -8.83 -10.66 4.00
N LEU A 149 -8.75 -11.64 3.11
CA LEU A 149 -8.63 -13.06 3.39
C LEU A 149 -7.20 -13.50 3.08
N PHE A 150 -6.34 -13.65 4.09
CA PHE A 150 -4.93 -13.99 3.93
C PHE A 150 -4.69 -15.50 4.01
N ASN A 151 -3.97 -16.01 3.03
CA ASN A 151 -3.44 -17.37 3.01
C ASN A 151 -2.12 -17.46 3.80
N ASN A 152 -1.60 -18.67 4.00
CA ASN A 152 -0.34 -18.88 4.74
C ASN A 152 0.88 -18.27 4.04
N ASP A 153 0.83 -18.17 2.70
CA ASP A 153 1.87 -17.56 1.86
C ASP A 153 1.86 -16.02 1.88
N GLY A 154 0.98 -15.40 2.67
CA GLY A 154 0.88 -13.95 2.83
C GLY A 154 0.12 -13.23 1.70
N ARG A 155 -0.35 -13.96 0.69
CA ARG A 155 -1.22 -13.38 -0.36
C ARG A 155 -2.66 -13.30 0.14
N PHE A 156 -3.40 -12.33 -0.38
CA PHE A 156 -4.77 -12.07 0.05
C PHE A 156 -5.78 -12.13 -1.10
N GLN A 157 -7.05 -12.26 -0.72
CA GLN A 157 -8.20 -11.94 -1.57
C GLN A 157 -9.15 -11.01 -0.83
N LEU A 158 -9.93 -10.22 -1.58
CA LEU A 158 -10.98 -9.39 -1.01
C LEU A 158 -12.32 -10.13 -1.06
N ARG A 159 -13.02 -10.19 0.07
CA ARG A 159 -14.26 -10.97 0.21
C ARG A 159 -15.33 -10.58 -0.81
N THR A 160 -15.42 -9.31 -1.21
CA THR A 160 -16.41 -8.86 -2.22
C THR A 160 -16.26 -9.57 -3.58
N ILE A 161 -15.05 -9.98 -3.95
CA ILE A 161 -14.76 -10.61 -5.26
C ILE A 161 -14.09 -11.98 -5.15
N ALA A 162 -13.80 -12.46 -3.93
CA ALA A 162 -13.26 -13.79 -3.72
C ALA A 162 -14.30 -14.87 -4.06
N GLN A 163 -13.83 -15.99 -4.61
CA GLN A 163 -14.64 -17.20 -4.73
C GLN A 163 -14.92 -17.79 -3.33
N PRO A 164 -15.95 -18.65 -3.19
CA PRO A 164 -16.17 -19.40 -1.96
C PRO A 164 -14.90 -20.13 -1.50
N GLN A 165 -14.63 -20.08 -0.20
CA GLN A 165 -13.49 -20.74 0.43
C GLN A 165 -13.53 -22.26 0.18
N MET A 166 -12.36 -22.91 0.19
CA MET A 166 -12.26 -24.36 0.13
C MET A 166 -12.78 -25.01 1.42
N ASP A 167 -13.47 -26.14 1.28
CA ASP A 167 -13.90 -26.96 2.41
C ASP A 167 -12.69 -27.66 3.05
N SER A 168 -12.77 -27.88 4.37
CA SER A 168 -11.75 -28.56 5.18
C SER A 168 -11.84 -30.08 5.09
#